data_AF-A0A7S2DMV0-F1
#
_entry.id   AF-A0A7S2DMV0-F1
#
_cell.length_a   1.000
_cell.length_b   1.000
_cell.length_c   1.000
_cell.angle_alpha   90.00
_cell.angle_beta   90.00
_cell.angle_gamma   90.00
#
_symmetry.space_group_name_H-M   'P 1'
#
loop_
_entity.id
_entity.type
_entity.pdbx_description
1 polymer ?
#
loop_
_entity_poly.entity_id
_entity_poly.type
_entity_poly.pdbx_seq_one_letter_code
_entity_poly.pdbx_strand_id
1 'polypeptide(L)'
;RAVGLISGPALARFAPSLVDALEDGDAGVRWAAVDALSGLDSPALANLTVSAVNRIMRQNDISLALSAVSQWAVKLEGQPEVLKALASLNYQLNFGASQMD
;
A
#
# COMPACT_ATOMS: atom_id res chain seq x y z
N ARG A 1 11.01 9.81 13.61
CA ARG A 1 10.81 8.34 13.55
C ARG A 1 9.98 7.94 14.76
N ALA A 2 8.69 7.62 14.59
CA ALA A 2 7.80 7.32 15.73
C ALA A 2 6.74 6.21 15.45
N VAL A 3 6.76 5.55 14.30
CA VAL A 3 5.66 4.64 13.88
C VAL A 3 5.91 3.17 14.24
N GLY A 4 6.80 2.88 15.19
CA GLY A 4 7.18 1.50 15.56
C GLY A 4 6.44 0.88 16.75
N LEU A 5 5.56 1.63 17.43
CA LEU A 5 5.06 1.23 18.76
C LEU A 5 3.61 0.72 18.80
N ILE A 6 2.88 0.71 17.68
CA ILE A 6 1.53 0.13 17.65
C ILE A 6 1.67 -1.32 17.19
N SER A 7 1.37 -2.27 18.08
CA SER A 7 1.35 -3.69 17.73
C SER A 7 0.33 -3.94 16.61
N GLY A 8 0.65 -4.79 15.63
CA GLY A 8 -0.21 -5.09 14.47
C GLY A 8 -1.72 -5.26 14.76
N PRO A 9 -2.13 -5.94 15.84
CA PRO A 9 -3.55 -6.06 16.21
C PRO A 9 -4.20 -4.73 16.65
N ALA A 10 -3.46 -3.88 17.35
CA ALA A 10 -3.93 -2.56 17.75
C ALA A 10 -3.92 -1.57 16.57
N LEU A 11 -3.14 -1.84 15.53
CA LEU A 11 -3.02 -1.05 14.32
C LEU A 11 -4.18 -1.34 13.35
N ALA A 12 -4.69 -2.58 13.35
CA ALA A 12 -5.84 -3.02 12.55
C ALA A 12 -7.11 -2.19 12.78
N ARG A 13 -7.33 -1.66 14.00
CA ARG A 13 -8.50 -0.79 14.28
C ARG A 13 -8.46 0.55 13.52
N PHE A 14 -7.28 0.96 13.08
CA PHE A 14 -7.08 2.20 12.33
C PHE A 14 -6.96 1.96 10.83
N ALA A 15 -7.11 0.71 10.37
CA ALA A 15 -7.01 0.35 8.97
C ALA A 15 -7.82 1.26 8.01
N PRO A 16 -9.10 1.60 8.29
CA PRO A 16 -9.85 2.51 7.43
C PRO A 16 -9.21 3.89 7.34
N SER A 17 -8.82 4.47 8.47
CA SER A 17 -8.18 5.80 8.53
C SER A 17 -6.81 5.83 7.85
N LEU A 18 -6.05 4.72 7.93
CA LEU A 18 -4.78 4.58 7.21
C LEU A 18 -4.98 4.51 5.70
N VAL A 19 -6.03 3.82 5.24
CA VAL A 19 -6.38 3.79 3.82
C VAL A 19 -6.82 5.17 3.34
N ASP A 20 -7.55 5.94 4.15
CA ASP A 20 -7.91 7.33 3.82
C ASP A 20 -6.69 8.25 3.76
N ALA A 21 -5.71 8.06 4.66
CA ALA A 21 -4.46 8.83 4.67
C ALA A 21 -3.58 8.61 3.41
N LEU A 22 -3.85 7.59 2.61
CA LEU A 22 -3.18 7.39 1.31
C LEU A 22 -3.58 8.45 0.26
N GLU A 23 -4.69 9.17 0.48
CA GLU A 23 -5.14 10.26 -0.40
C GLU A 23 -4.83 11.64 0.19
N ASP A 24 -4.04 11.71 1.26
CA ASP A 24 -3.66 12.97 1.88
C ASP A 24 -2.80 13.82 0.93
N GLY A 25 -3.01 15.14 0.96
CA GLY A 25 -2.26 16.09 0.13
C GLY A 25 -0.78 16.15 0.49
N ASP A 26 -0.43 15.88 1.75
CA ASP A 26 0.96 15.78 2.20
C ASP A 26 1.57 14.42 1.84
N ALA A 27 2.61 14.44 1.01
CA ALA A 27 3.34 13.23 0.63
C ALA A 27 3.90 12.47 1.84
N GLY A 28 4.39 13.17 2.85
CA GLY A 28 4.90 12.55 4.08
C GLY A 28 3.83 11.75 4.82
N VAL A 29 2.58 12.22 4.82
CA VAL A 29 1.43 11.50 5.39
C VAL A 29 1.14 10.23 4.59
N ARG A 30 1.14 10.32 3.25
CA ARG A 30 0.93 9.14 2.39
C ARG A 30 2.00 8.07 2.59
N TRP A 31 3.27 8.45 2.68
CA TRP A 31 4.38 7.53 2.98
C TRP A 31 4.23 6.89 4.35
N ALA A 32 3.91 7.68 5.38
CA ALA A 32 3.67 7.16 6.73
C ALA A 32 2.48 6.18 6.76
N ALA A 33 1.44 6.41 5.95
CA ALA A 33 0.31 5.51 5.82
C ALA A 33 0.69 4.17 5.19
N VAL A 34 1.50 4.16 4.11
CA VAL A 34 2.04 2.92 3.52
C VAL A 34 2.86 2.14 4.54
N ASP A 35 3.76 2.81 5.26
CA ASP A 35 4.59 2.18 6.30
C ASP A 35 3.74 1.59 7.43
N ALA A 36 2.70 2.32 7.86
CA ALA A 36 1.79 1.85 8.90
C ALA A 36 0.96 0.64 8.43
N LEU A 37 0.46 0.64 7.18
CA LEU A 37 -0.22 -0.51 6.59
C LEU A 37 0.70 -1.74 6.50
N SER A 38 1.99 -1.54 6.19
CA SER A 38 3.01 -2.60 6.24
C SER A 38 3.21 -3.17 7.65
N GLY A 39 2.74 -2.50 8.70
CA GLY A 39 2.73 -2.98 10.09
C GLY A 39 1.55 -3.90 10.44
N LEU A 40 0.49 -3.96 9.62
CA LEU A 40 -0.67 -4.83 9.83
C LEU A 40 -0.30 -6.31 9.69
N ASP A 41 -1.07 -7.22 10.30
CA ASP A 41 -0.91 -8.64 9.98
C ASP A 41 -1.27 -8.94 8.52
N SER A 42 -0.73 -10.04 7.97
CA SER A 42 -0.90 -10.37 6.56
C SER A 42 -2.38 -10.48 6.14
N PRO A 43 -3.30 -11.09 6.94
CA PRO A 43 -4.71 -11.14 6.58
C PRO A 43 -5.38 -9.76 6.54
N ALA A 44 -5.13 -8.87 7.50
CA ALA A 44 -5.71 -7.53 7.48
C ALA A 44 -5.16 -6.70 6.31
N LEU A 45 -3.85 -6.79 6.05
CA LEU A 45 -3.24 -6.10 4.91
C LEU A 45 -3.83 -6.59 3.58
N ALA A 46 -3.98 -7.89 3.39
CA ALA A 46 -4.55 -8.47 2.17
C ALA A 46 -5.95 -7.95 1.86
N ASN A 47 -6.81 -7.88 2.87
CA ASN A 47 -8.18 -7.39 2.71
C ASN A 47 -8.23 -5.93 2.23
N LEU A 48 -7.21 -5.13 2.53
CA LEU A 48 -7.15 -3.71 2.20
C LEU A 48 -6.33 -3.43 0.93
N THR A 49 -5.53 -4.39 0.47
CA THR A 49 -4.49 -4.19 -0.55
C THR A 49 -5.05 -3.57 -1.82
N VAL A 50 -6.15 -4.11 -2.36
CA VAL A 50 -6.75 -3.61 -3.60
C VAL A 50 -7.22 -2.16 -3.46
N SER A 51 -7.94 -1.84 -2.37
CA SER A 51 -8.41 -0.48 -2.13
C SER A 51 -7.25 0.50 -1.90
N ALA A 52 -6.23 0.07 -1.17
CA ALA A 52 -5.05 0.88 -0.86
C ALA A 52 -4.24 1.21 -2.13
N VAL A 53 -3.94 0.23 -2.99
CA VAL A 53 -3.22 0.50 -4.24
C VAL A 53 -4.03 1.43 -5.15
N ASN A 54 -5.34 1.21 -5.30
CA ASN A 54 -6.18 2.08 -6.13
C ASN A 54 -6.15 3.55 -5.68
N ARG A 55 -6.12 3.79 -4.36
CA ARG A 55 -6.00 5.14 -3.80
C ARG A 55 -4.64 5.75 -4.08
N ILE A 56 -3.57 4.99 -3.89
CA ILE A 56 -2.21 5.45 -4.21
C ILE A 56 -2.09 5.82 -5.69
N MET A 57 -2.66 5.02 -6.60
CA MET A 57 -2.63 5.30 -8.04
C MET A 57 -3.32 6.61 -8.41
N ARG A 58 -4.42 6.98 -7.73
CA ARG A 58 -5.11 8.26 -7.96
C ARG A 58 -4.27 9.48 -7.60
N GLN A 59 -3.33 9.32 -6.68
CA GLN A 59 -2.40 10.38 -6.30
C GLN A 59 -1.32 10.65 -7.36
N ASN A 60 -1.28 9.83 -8.42
CA ASN A 60 -0.25 9.88 -9.46
C ASN A 60 1.19 9.81 -8.90
N ASP A 61 1.34 9.20 -7.72
CA ASP A 61 2.62 9.04 -7.02
C ASP A 61 3.18 7.65 -7.32
N ILE A 62 3.81 7.53 -8.50
CA ILE A 62 4.32 6.25 -9.02
C ILE A 62 5.36 5.64 -8.07
N SER A 63 6.21 6.48 -7.47
CA SER A 63 7.23 6.02 -6.52
C SER A 63 6.62 5.42 -5.27
N LEU A 64 5.59 6.06 -4.70
CA LEU A 64 4.84 5.51 -3.56
C LEU A 64 4.15 4.19 -3.94
N ALA A 65 3.54 4.12 -5.12
CA ALA A 65 2.86 2.93 -5.61
C ALA A 65 3.80 1.73 -5.73
N LEU A 66 4.96 1.91 -6.37
CA LEU A 66 5.97 0.86 -6.52
C LEU A 66 6.53 0.41 -5.17
N SER A 67 6.73 1.35 -4.24
CA SER A 67 7.19 1.02 -2.89
C SER A 67 6.16 0.18 -2.13
N ALA A 68 4.90 0.60 -2.13
CA ALA A 68 3.80 -0.13 -1.48
C ALA A 68 3.67 -1.56 -2.03
N VAL A 69 3.62 -1.70 -3.37
CA VAL A 69 3.53 -3.01 -4.02
C VAL A 69 4.71 -3.91 -3.65
N SER A 70 5.93 -3.38 -3.66
CA SER A 70 7.14 -4.15 -3.34
C SER A 70 7.18 -4.59 -1.89
N GLN A 71 6.82 -3.70 -0.95
CA GLN A 71 6.78 -4.02 0.47
C GLN A 71 5.69 -5.05 0.80
N TRP A 72 4.50 -4.88 0.22
CA TRP A 72 3.36 -5.75 0.50
C TRP A 72 3.49 -7.12 -0.17
N ALA A 73 4.12 -7.21 -1.34
CA ALA A 73 4.36 -8.50 -2.00
C ALA A 73 5.14 -9.47 -1.10
N VAL A 74 6.21 -9.00 -0.45
CA VAL A 74 7.01 -9.81 0.50
C VAL A 74 6.15 -10.26 1.69
N LYS A 75 5.28 -9.40 2.20
CA LYS A 75 4.44 -9.72 3.36
C LYS A 75 3.26 -10.65 3.04
N LEU A 76 2.81 -10.62 1.79
CA LEU A 76 1.64 -11.33 1.29
C LEU A 76 2.01 -12.58 0.49
N GLU A 77 3.25 -13.08 0.61
CA GLU A 77 3.74 -14.28 -0.09
C GLU A 77 2.84 -15.52 0.10
N GLY A 78 2.22 -15.65 1.28
CA GLY A 78 1.25 -16.72 1.56
C GLY A 78 -0.15 -16.53 0.96
N GLN A 79 -0.39 -15.47 0.19
CA GLN A 79 -1.71 -15.08 -0.33
C GLN A 79 -1.66 -14.91 -1.85
N PRO A 80 -1.70 -16.02 -2.61
CA PRO A 80 -1.39 -16.03 -4.04
C PRO A 80 -2.37 -15.19 -4.88
N GLU A 81 -3.64 -15.08 -4.47
CA GLU A 81 -4.62 -14.25 -5.17
C GLU A 81 -4.29 -12.75 -5.06
N VAL A 82 -3.78 -12.31 -3.91
CA VAL A 82 -3.37 -10.90 -3.72
C VAL A 82 -2.08 -10.60 -4.47
N LEU A 83 -1.14 -11.55 -4.50
CA LEU A 83 0.08 -11.43 -5.30
C LEU A 83 -0.20 -11.26 -6.80
N LYS A 84 -1.15 -12.02 -7.36
CA LYS A 84 -1.56 -11.84 -8.76
C LYS A 84 -2.08 -10.43 -9.01
N ALA A 85 -2.93 -9.92 -8.12
CA ALA A 85 -3.45 -8.56 -8.21
C ALA A 85 -2.32 -7.51 -8.15
N LEU A 86 -1.40 -7.64 -7.20
CA LEU A 86 -0.22 -6.77 -7.08
C LEU A 86 0.69 -6.83 -8.31
N ALA A 87 0.90 -8.01 -8.88
CA ALA A 87 1.72 -8.17 -10.09
C ALA A 87 1.07 -7.50 -11.31
N SER A 88 -0.24 -7.64 -11.49
CA SER A 88 -0.97 -6.93 -12.54
C SER A 88 -0.90 -5.42 -12.37
N LEU A 89 -1.02 -4.93 -11.14
CA LEU A 89 -0.90 -3.49 -10.82
C LEU A 89 0.52 -2.98 -11.09
N ASN A 90 1.56 -3.75 -10.71
CA ASN A 90 2.95 -3.42 -11.00
C ASN A 90 3.20 -3.30 -12.52
N TYR A 91 2.63 -4.21 -13.31
CA TYR A 91 2.70 -4.16 -14.76
C TYR A 91 2.03 -2.89 -15.30
N GLN A 92 0.85 -2.53 -14.81
CA GLN A 92 0.13 -1.31 -15.20
C GLN A 92 0.91 -0.04 -14.84
N LEU A 93 1.53 0.01 -13.66
CA LEU A 93 2.34 1.14 -13.21
C LEU A 93 3.55 1.35 -14.14
N ASN A 94 4.28 0.28 -14.46
CA ASN A 94 5.43 0.35 -15.34
C ASN A 94 5.03 0.69 -16.78
N PHE A 95 3.95 0.08 -17.29
CA PHE A 95 3.46 0.35 -18.64
C PHE A 95 2.91 1.77 -18.79
N GLY A 96 2.15 2.26 -17.81
CA GLY A 96 1.63 3.63 -17.80
C GLY A 96 2.73 4.68 -17.75
N ALA A 97 3.78 4.45 -16.94
CA ALA A 97 4.97 5.31 -16.90
C ALA A 97 5.69 5.37 -18.26
N SER A 98 5.76 4.26 -19.00
CA SER A 98 6.40 4.22 -20.33
C SER A 98 5.63 4.92 -21.44
N GLN A 99 4.35 5.24 -21.23
CA GLN A 99 3.49 5.89 -22.25
C GLN A 99 3.33 7.40 -22.03
N MET A 100 4.00 7.95 -21.00
CA MET A 100 3.97 9.38 -20.65
C MET A 100 5.19 10.17 -21.14
N ASP A 101 6.11 9.53 -21.90
CA ASP A 101 7.25 10.17 -22.59
C ASP A 101 6.92 10.62 -24.02
#